data_AF-A0A968P4B2-F1
#
_entry.id   AF-A0A968P4B2-F1
#
_cell.length_a   1.000
_cell.length_b   1.000
_cell.length_c   1.000
_cell.angle_alpha   90.00
_cell.angle_beta   90.00
_cell.angle_gamma   90.00
#
_symmetry.space_group_name_H-M   'P 1'
#
loop_
_entity.id
_entity.type
_entity.pdbx_description
1 polymer ?
#
loop_
_entity_poly.entity_id
_entity_poly.type
_entity_poly.pdbx_seq_one_letter_code
_entity_poly.pdbx_strand_id
1 'polypeptide(L)'
;MAGRESWVERQQRLVRCKIHGLHYDPKLTSGCIICRKQEQPKRRSPQLAIMLLLLLGIVFVFLQLLTPWLKQPSAETGPAIAEIEAQSAETQAPGRPPRLEPQPFRGAIEALEGALFRPQTPDLSEIDDQVAAAGSRLSEELQRGGGDMGLAAAASIDSLLERWQTSLGTLQDVEKARSQWIESRDRFFEEAPWYSHLSSDVGRVERVTLLAYREVAAEAEALIADGLAQIQAERDDAGPFAETPADRETRLAARRQWWG
;
A
#
# COMPACT_ATOMS: atom_id res chain seq x y z
N MET A 1 62.21 -8.18 10.02
CA MET A 1 62.55 -8.59 8.64
C MET A 1 61.58 -9.68 8.21
N ALA A 2 60.49 -9.35 7.49
CA ALA A 2 59.60 -10.35 6.94
C ALA A 2 60.21 -10.91 5.65
N GLY A 3 60.52 -12.21 5.62
CA GLY A 3 61.12 -12.88 4.47
C GLY A 3 60.21 -12.77 3.24
N ARG A 4 60.76 -12.35 2.10
CA ARG A 4 60.06 -12.37 0.82
C ARG A 4 59.91 -13.82 0.36
N GLU A 5 58.83 -14.47 0.77
CA GLU A 5 58.44 -15.75 0.17
C GLU A 5 58.20 -15.57 -1.34
N SER A 6 58.75 -16.48 -2.12
CA SER A 6 58.64 -16.46 -3.57
C SER A 6 57.17 -16.60 -3.99
N TRP A 7 56.79 -15.99 -5.11
CA TRP A 7 55.41 -16.08 -5.63
C TRP A 7 55.01 -17.53 -5.95
N VAL A 8 55.99 -18.37 -6.34
CA VAL A 8 55.81 -19.80 -6.63
C VAL A 8 55.42 -20.58 -5.37
N GLU A 9 56.09 -20.37 -4.24
CA GLU A 9 55.73 -21.00 -2.96
C GLU A 9 54.34 -20.57 -2.47
N ARG A 10 53.90 -19.35 -2.81
CA ARG A 10 52.54 -18.89 -2.49
C ARG A 10 51.49 -19.62 -3.33
N GLN A 11 51.73 -19.85 -4.61
CA GLN A 11 50.77 -20.57 -5.47
C GLN A 11 50.60 -22.04 -5.07
N GLN A 12 51.68 -22.72 -4.67
CA GLN A 12 51.61 -24.13 -4.25
C GLN A 12 50.79 -24.37 -2.97
N ARG A 13 50.56 -23.33 -2.16
CA ARG A 13 49.82 -23.43 -0.88
C ARG A 13 48.33 -23.14 -0.99
N LEU A 14 47.86 -22.67 -2.15
CA LEU A 14 46.46 -22.33 -2.34
C LEU A 14 45.61 -23.59 -2.50
N VAL A 15 44.59 -23.73 -1.66
CA VAL A 15 43.60 -24.81 -1.73
C VAL A 15 42.30 -24.26 -2.29
N ARG A 16 41.65 -25.01 -3.18
CA ARG A 16 40.35 -24.63 -3.74
C ARG A 16 39.23 -25.01 -2.77
N CYS A 17 38.41 -24.04 -2.37
CA CYS A 17 37.22 -24.27 -1.55
C CYS A 17 36.21 -25.15 -2.31
N LYS A 18 35.73 -26.21 -1.65
CA LYS A 18 34.78 -27.18 -2.25
C LYS A 18 33.40 -26.58 -2.55
N ILE A 19 32.97 -25.60 -1.77
CA ILE A 19 31.61 -25.01 -1.88
C ILE A 19 31.59 -23.92 -2.95
N HIS A 20 32.53 -22.98 -2.88
CA HIS A 20 32.52 -21.77 -3.71
C HIS A 20 33.53 -21.79 -4.86
N GLY A 21 34.40 -22.81 -4.94
CA GLY A 21 35.42 -22.92 -5.99
C GLY A 21 36.55 -21.88 -5.92
N LEU A 22 36.61 -21.05 -4.88
CA LEU A 22 37.61 -20.01 -4.68
C LEU A 22 38.87 -20.56 -3.97
N HIS A 23 40.05 -20.09 -4.37
CA HIS A 23 41.31 -20.45 -3.73
C HIS A 23 41.51 -19.65 -2.43
N TYR A 24 42.06 -20.30 -1.41
CA TYR A 24 42.46 -19.67 -0.15
C TYR A 24 43.71 -20.34 0.43
N ASP A 25 44.41 -19.63 1.30
CA ASP A 25 45.56 -20.18 2.03
C ASP A 25 45.09 -20.69 3.40
N PRO A 26 45.16 -22.02 3.67
CA PRO A 26 44.75 -22.60 4.94
C PRO A 26 45.65 -22.20 6.12
N LYS A 27 46.88 -21.70 5.87
CA LYS A 27 47.75 -21.18 6.94
C LYS A 27 47.32 -19.79 7.41
N LEU A 28 46.67 -19.02 6.55
CA LEU A 28 46.20 -17.66 6.86
C LEU A 28 44.75 -17.62 7.30
N THR A 29 43.92 -18.53 6.77
CA THR A 29 42.46 -18.46 6.90
C THR A 29 41.83 -19.85 6.94
N SER A 30 40.76 -20.04 7.73
CA SER A 30 40.05 -21.33 7.84
C SER A 30 39.22 -21.72 6.61
N GLY A 31 38.98 -20.79 5.68
CA GLY A 31 38.14 -21.00 4.51
C GLY A 31 38.21 -19.84 3.53
N CYS A 32 37.51 -19.97 2.39
CA CYS A 32 37.44 -18.88 1.41
C CYS A 32 36.69 -17.67 1.97
N ILE A 33 36.85 -16.52 1.31
CA ILE A 33 36.27 -15.25 1.74
C ILE A 33 34.75 -15.31 1.95
N ILE A 34 34.04 -16.12 1.16
CA ILE A 34 32.59 -16.27 1.27
C ILE A 34 32.20 -17.13 2.47
N CYS A 35 32.85 -18.30 2.65
CA CYS A 35 32.63 -19.15 3.84
C CYS A 35 32.88 -18.35 5.12
N ARG A 36 33.96 -17.56 5.16
CA ARG A 36 34.26 -16.70 6.32
C ARG A 36 33.21 -15.62 6.56
N LYS A 37 32.65 -15.04 5.50
CA LYS A 37 31.58 -14.05 5.61
C LYS A 37 30.27 -14.66 6.13
N GLN A 38 30.01 -15.93 5.81
CA GLN A 38 28.86 -16.68 6.30
C GLN A 38 29.05 -17.20 7.73
N GLU A 39 30.27 -17.61 8.10
CA GLU A 39 30.63 -18.08 9.44
C GLU A 39 30.78 -16.94 10.45
N GLN A 40 30.99 -15.70 10.00
CA GLN A 40 30.95 -14.57 10.92
C GLN A 40 29.55 -14.54 11.55
N PRO A 41 29.44 -14.73 12.87
CA PRO A 41 28.15 -14.61 13.54
C PRO A 41 27.63 -13.24 13.17
N LYS A 42 26.46 -13.18 12.52
CA LYS A 42 25.82 -11.90 12.14
C LYS A 42 25.91 -11.03 13.37
N ARG A 43 26.84 -10.07 13.38
CA ARG A 43 26.97 -9.09 14.45
C ARG A 43 25.65 -8.34 14.36
N ARG A 44 24.68 -8.74 15.18
CA ARG A 44 23.43 -8.00 15.35
C ARG A 44 23.91 -6.63 15.77
N SER A 45 23.88 -5.68 14.83
CA SER A 45 24.35 -4.34 15.12
C SER A 45 23.46 -3.85 16.26
N PRO A 46 24.05 -3.29 17.33
CA PRO A 46 23.25 -2.71 18.41
C PRO A 46 22.27 -1.66 17.87
N GLN A 47 22.58 -1.07 16.70
CA GLN A 47 21.69 -0.19 15.95
C GLN A 47 20.35 -0.84 15.57
N LEU A 48 20.32 -2.12 15.16
CA LEU A 48 19.07 -2.76 14.76
C LEU A 48 18.16 -3.00 15.99
N ALA A 49 18.75 -3.34 17.13
CA ALA A 49 18.01 -3.45 18.39
C ALA A 49 17.47 -2.08 18.86
N ILE A 50 18.28 -1.02 18.76
CA ILE A 50 17.86 0.35 19.09
C ILE A 50 16.74 0.82 18.16
N MET A 51 16.85 0.56 16.85
CA MET A 51 15.83 0.96 15.89
C MET A 51 14.51 0.21 16.10
N LEU A 52 14.57 -1.09 16.44
CA LEU A 52 13.40 -1.88 16.80
C LEU A 52 12.73 -1.35 18.08
N LEU A 53 13.52 -0.98 19.09
CA LEU A 53 13.01 -0.37 20.33
C LEU A 53 12.35 0.99 20.08
N LEU A 54 12.92 1.82 19.20
CA LEU A 54 12.32 3.08 18.77
C LEU A 54 10.97 2.87 18.07
N LEU A 55 10.90 1.91 17.14
CA LEU A 55 9.65 1.57 16.46
C LEU A 55 8.59 1.06 17.43
N LEU A 56 8.96 0.17 18.37
CA LEU A 56 8.06 -0.31 19.42
C LEU A 56 7.57 0.84 20.31
N GLY A 57 8.44 1.80 20.63
CA GLY A 57 8.08 3.00 21.39
C GLY A 57 7.06 3.87 20.63
N ILE A 58 7.27 4.10 19.33
CA ILE A 58 6.34 4.88 18.50
C ILE A 58 4.97 4.18 18.43
N VAL A 59 4.96 2.87 18.15
CA VAL A 59 3.71 2.07 18.10
C VAL A 59 2.98 2.12 19.44
N PHE A 60 3.71 2.03 20.56
CA PHE A 60 3.11 2.10 21.90
C PHE A 60 2.50 3.49 22.18
N VAL A 61 3.20 4.57 21.85
CA VAL A 61 2.67 5.94 22.00
C VAL A 61 1.43 6.13 21.12
N PHE A 62 1.45 5.63 19.89
CA PHE A 62 0.32 5.71 18.97
C PHE A 62 -0.90 4.92 19.51
N LEU A 63 -0.69 3.72 20.04
CA LEU A 63 -1.73 2.92 20.70
C LEU A 63 -2.33 3.64 21.92
N GLN A 64 -1.49 4.31 22.74
CA GLN A 64 -1.97 5.08 23.90
C GLN A 64 -2.78 6.32 23.48
N LEU A 65 -2.39 6.99 22.40
CA LEU A 65 -3.16 8.10 21.82
C LEU A 65 -4.50 7.66 21.25
N LEU A 66 -4.57 6.45 20.68
CA LEU A 66 -5.81 5.89 20.15
C LEU A 66 -6.71 5.25 21.22
N THR A 67 -6.17 4.83 22.37
CA THR A 67 -6.99 4.21 23.43
C THR A 67 -8.17 5.06 23.93
N PRO A 68 -8.09 6.39 24.12
CA PRO A 68 -9.26 7.18 24.52
C PRO A 68 -10.37 7.19 23.45
N TRP A 69 -10.01 7.10 22.16
CA TRP A 69 -10.98 6.97 21.07
C TRP A 69 -11.62 5.57 21.03
N LEU A 70 -10.83 4.53 21.31
CA LEU A 70 -11.31 3.14 21.36
C LEU A 70 -12.10 2.82 22.64
N LYS A 71 -11.86 3.55 23.73
CA LYS A 71 -12.53 3.38 25.03
C LYS A 71 -13.69 4.33 25.25
N GLN A 72 -14.16 5.07 24.24
CA GLN A 72 -15.49 5.65 24.35
C GLN A 72 -16.45 4.49 24.62
N PRO A 73 -17.01 4.39 25.84
CA PRO A 73 -18.00 3.38 26.12
C PRO A 73 -19.13 3.69 25.15
N SER A 74 -19.64 2.67 24.47
CA SER A 74 -20.95 2.71 23.84
C SER A 74 -21.99 2.88 24.94
N ALA A 75 -22.00 4.05 25.57
CA ALA A 75 -22.99 4.47 26.53
C ALA A 75 -24.23 4.79 25.71
N GLU A 76 -25.18 3.86 25.80
CA GLU A 76 -26.58 4.06 25.41
C GLU A 76 -26.79 4.54 23.98
N THR A 77 -26.54 3.64 23.03
CA THR A 77 -27.29 3.61 21.76
C THR A 77 -28.70 3.07 21.97
N GLY A 78 -29.40 3.64 22.95
CA GLY A 78 -30.85 3.60 23.08
C GLY A 78 -31.42 4.89 22.50
N PRO A 79 -32.70 4.87 22.13
CA PRO A 79 -33.37 5.29 20.87
C PRO A 79 -32.68 6.18 19.81
N ALA A 80 -31.52 6.81 20.05
CA ALA A 80 -30.93 7.77 19.12
C ALA A 80 -30.43 7.16 17.79
N ILE A 81 -30.03 5.87 17.74
CA ILE A 81 -29.72 5.22 16.46
C ILE A 81 -30.98 5.00 15.62
N ALA A 82 -32.12 4.68 16.25
CA ALA A 82 -33.38 4.55 15.50
C ALA A 82 -33.84 5.90 14.95
N GLU A 83 -33.55 7.01 15.64
CA GLU A 83 -33.85 8.36 15.18
C GLU A 83 -32.83 8.88 14.14
N ILE A 84 -31.57 8.46 14.19
CA ILE A 84 -30.56 8.75 13.15
C ILE A 84 -30.74 7.87 11.92
N GLU A 85 -31.16 6.61 12.04
CA GLU A 85 -31.59 5.79 10.88
C GLU A 85 -32.89 6.33 10.27
N ALA A 86 -33.85 6.83 11.08
CA ALA A 86 -35.05 7.49 10.59
C ALA A 86 -34.74 8.85 9.91
N GLN A 87 -33.82 9.66 10.46
CA GLN A 87 -33.41 10.93 9.87
C GLN A 87 -32.44 10.76 8.69
N SER A 88 -31.64 9.70 8.65
CA SER A 88 -30.77 9.37 7.50
C SER A 88 -31.56 8.73 6.36
N ALA A 89 -32.68 8.06 6.66
CA ALA A 89 -33.65 7.65 5.64
C ALA A 89 -34.38 8.85 5.02
N GLU A 90 -34.54 9.96 5.76
CA GLU A 90 -35.29 11.14 5.32
C GLU A 90 -34.40 12.28 4.76
N THR A 91 -33.07 12.16 4.88
CA THR A 91 -32.11 13.11 4.30
C THR A 91 -31.41 12.52 3.07
N GLN A 92 -32.18 12.16 2.03
CA GLN A 92 -31.61 12.18 0.68
C GLN A 92 -31.28 13.64 0.37
N ALA A 93 -30.00 14.02 0.57
CA ALA A 93 -29.51 15.33 0.16
C ALA A 93 -29.95 15.57 -1.29
N PRO A 94 -30.68 16.67 -1.57
CA PRO A 94 -31.20 16.93 -2.91
C PRO A 94 -30.03 17.01 -3.88
N GLY A 95 -29.95 16.04 -4.79
CA GLY A 95 -28.89 15.93 -5.80
C GLY A 95 -28.05 14.65 -5.77
N ARG A 96 -28.26 13.72 -4.83
CA ARG A 96 -27.65 12.38 -4.99
C ARG A 96 -28.32 11.68 -6.18
N PRO A 97 -27.55 11.18 -7.18
CA PRO A 97 -28.15 10.42 -8.27
C PRO A 97 -28.89 9.21 -7.68
N PRO A 98 -29.96 8.73 -8.35
CA PRO A 98 -30.62 7.49 -7.95
C PRO A 98 -29.59 6.36 -7.82
N ARG A 99 -29.95 5.30 -7.11
CA ARG A 99 -29.12 4.10 -6.95
C ARG A 99 -29.96 2.87 -7.27
N LEU A 100 -29.29 1.80 -7.64
CA LEU A 100 -29.91 0.50 -7.91
C LEU A 100 -30.22 -0.19 -6.59
N GLU A 101 -31.44 -0.68 -6.45
CA GLU A 101 -31.76 -1.66 -5.42
C GLU A 101 -30.93 -2.93 -5.69
N PRO A 102 -30.12 -3.43 -4.74
CA PRO A 102 -29.19 -4.52 -5.02
C PRO A 102 -29.84 -5.92 -4.94
N GLN A 103 -31.06 -6.01 -4.40
CA GLN A 103 -31.75 -7.28 -4.20
C GLN A 103 -31.96 -8.11 -5.49
N PRO A 104 -32.32 -7.51 -6.65
CA PRO A 104 -32.44 -8.24 -7.91
C PRO A 104 -31.12 -8.83 -8.43
N PHE A 105 -29.98 -8.25 -8.03
CA PHE A 105 -28.63 -8.62 -8.51
C PHE A 105 -27.83 -9.39 -7.44
N ARG A 106 -28.47 -9.74 -6.33
CA ARG A 106 -27.81 -10.25 -5.13
C ARG A 106 -26.90 -11.45 -5.41
N GLY A 107 -27.36 -12.43 -6.19
CA GLY A 107 -26.57 -13.63 -6.48
C GLY A 107 -25.29 -13.33 -7.26
N ALA A 108 -25.33 -12.40 -8.22
CA ALA A 108 -24.15 -12.00 -8.98
C ALA A 108 -23.19 -11.12 -8.15
N ILE A 109 -23.74 -10.23 -7.30
CA ILE A 109 -22.95 -9.44 -6.34
C ILE A 109 -22.23 -10.35 -5.34
N GLU A 110 -22.94 -11.29 -4.72
CA GLU A 110 -22.37 -12.26 -3.76
C GLU A 110 -21.26 -13.10 -4.42
N ALA A 111 -21.44 -13.51 -5.68
CA ALA A 111 -20.42 -14.25 -6.42
C ALA A 111 -19.15 -13.41 -6.66
N LEU A 112 -19.29 -12.16 -7.06
CA LEU A 112 -18.15 -11.27 -7.33
C LEU A 112 -17.42 -10.89 -6.03
N GLU A 113 -18.16 -10.50 -4.98
CA GLU A 113 -17.61 -10.26 -3.64
C GLU A 113 -16.90 -11.52 -3.12
N GLY A 114 -17.53 -12.68 -3.27
CA GLY A 114 -16.96 -13.97 -2.85
C GLY A 114 -15.67 -14.33 -3.60
N ALA A 115 -15.55 -13.96 -4.88
CA ALA A 115 -14.33 -14.16 -5.66
C ALA A 115 -13.22 -13.19 -5.24
N LEU A 116 -13.55 -11.90 -5.06
CA LEU A 116 -12.59 -10.86 -4.70
C LEU A 116 -12.09 -10.99 -3.26
N PHE A 117 -12.96 -11.33 -2.31
CA PHE A 117 -12.67 -11.34 -0.87
C PHE A 117 -12.51 -12.74 -0.28
N ARG A 118 -12.36 -13.78 -1.11
CA ARG A 118 -12.08 -15.14 -0.63
C ARG A 118 -10.83 -15.14 0.27
N PRO A 119 -10.89 -15.74 1.47
CA PRO A 119 -9.71 -15.90 2.31
C PRO A 119 -8.62 -16.68 1.55
N GLN A 120 -7.46 -16.05 1.41
CA GLN A 120 -6.26 -16.45 0.67
C GLN A 120 -6.22 -17.93 0.22
N THR A 121 -6.71 -18.20 -0.99
CA THR A 121 -6.24 -19.35 -1.75
C THR A 121 -4.87 -18.99 -2.35
N PRO A 122 -3.86 -19.87 -2.28
CA PRO A 122 -2.54 -19.60 -2.86
C PRO A 122 -2.55 -19.58 -4.40
N ASP A 123 -3.66 -19.98 -5.03
CA ASP A 123 -3.80 -20.03 -6.48
C ASP A 123 -4.51 -18.77 -7.01
N LEU A 124 -3.72 -17.86 -7.58
CA LEU A 124 -4.22 -16.61 -8.18
C LEU A 124 -4.92 -16.85 -9.52
N SER A 125 -4.63 -17.98 -10.20
CA SER A 125 -5.31 -18.32 -11.46
C SER A 125 -6.77 -18.69 -11.24
N GLU A 126 -7.07 -19.37 -10.13
CA GLU A 126 -8.44 -19.70 -9.75
C GLU A 126 -9.27 -18.44 -9.42
N ILE A 127 -8.62 -17.42 -8.81
CA ILE A 127 -9.25 -16.13 -8.52
C ILE A 127 -9.55 -15.39 -9.83
N ASP A 128 -8.64 -15.44 -10.80
CA ASP A 128 -8.80 -14.78 -12.10
C ASP A 128 -10.07 -15.25 -12.83
N ASP A 129 -10.22 -16.57 -12.99
CA ASP A 129 -11.39 -17.18 -13.64
C ASP A 129 -12.70 -16.85 -12.90
N GLN A 130 -12.66 -16.83 -11.57
CA GLN A 130 -13.85 -16.56 -10.75
C GLN A 130 -14.27 -15.09 -10.81
N VAL A 131 -13.32 -14.15 -10.73
CA VAL A 131 -13.59 -12.72 -10.86
C VAL A 131 -14.12 -12.39 -12.25
N ALA A 132 -13.49 -12.94 -13.30
CA ALA A 132 -13.95 -12.78 -14.67
C ALA A 132 -15.39 -13.29 -14.85
N ALA A 133 -15.66 -14.54 -14.45
CA ALA A 133 -16.98 -15.15 -14.60
C ALA A 133 -18.07 -14.43 -13.79
N ALA A 134 -17.78 -14.09 -12.52
CA ALA A 134 -18.74 -13.42 -11.65
C ALA A 134 -19.02 -11.98 -12.08
N GLY A 135 -17.97 -11.26 -12.50
CA GLY A 135 -18.09 -9.90 -13.00
C GLY A 135 -18.89 -9.82 -14.30
N SER A 136 -18.61 -10.70 -15.27
CA SER A 136 -19.36 -10.75 -16.52
C SER A 136 -20.84 -11.05 -16.28
N ARG A 137 -21.16 -12.00 -15.39
CA ARG A 137 -22.55 -12.27 -15.00
C ARG A 137 -23.23 -11.05 -14.41
N LEU A 138 -22.58 -10.34 -13.49
CA LEU A 138 -23.14 -9.13 -12.89
C LEU A 138 -23.37 -8.04 -13.94
N SER A 139 -22.42 -7.82 -14.85
CA SER A 139 -22.55 -6.86 -15.96
C SER A 139 -23.78 -7.19 -16.84
N GLU A 140 -23.94 -8.45 -17.25
CA GLU A 140 -25.09 -8.89 -18.05
C GLU A 140 -26.43 -8.70 -17.32
N GLU A 141 -26.50 -9.02 -16.03
CA GLU A 141 -27.72 -8.82 -15.23
C GLU A 141 -28.07 -7.33 -15.10
N LEU A 142 -27.07 -6.47 -14.89
CA LEU A 142 -27.24 -5.02 -14.83
C LEU A 142 -27.74 -4.43 -16.15
N GLN A 143 -27.18 -4.88 -17.28
CA GLN A 143 -27.63 -4.48 -18.61
C GLN A 143 -29.09 -4.90 -18.88
N ARG A 144 -29.50 -6.06 -18.35
CA ARG A 144 -30.86 -6.61 -18.56
C ARG A 144 -31.90 -5.95 -17.65
N GLY A 145 -31.54 -5.63 -16.40
CA GLY A 145 -32.51 -5.31 -15.35
C GLY A 145 -32.41 -3.91 -14.74
N GLY A 146 -31.34 -3.15 -14.97
CA GLY A 146 -31.08 -1.90 -14.23
C GLY A 146 -31.38 -0.59 -14.97
N GLY A 147 -31.88 -0.63 -16.21
CA GLY A 147 -32.09 0.58 -17.03
C GLY A 147 -30.80 1.38 -17.26
N ASP A 148 -30.90 2.70 -17.45
CA ASP A 148 -29.74 3.57 -17.72
C ASP A 148 -28.66 3.49 -16.63
N MET A 149 -29.09 3.36 -15.38
CA MET A 149 -28.18 3.21 -14.25
C MET A 149 -27.51 1.85 -14.22
N GLY A 150 -28.25 0.80 -14.57
CA GLY A 150 -27.71 -0.54 -14.81
C GLY A 150 -26.65 -0.53 -15.90
N LEU A 151 -26.87 0.17 -17.01
CA LEU A 151 -25.88 0.32 -18.07
C LEU A 151 -24.62 1.04 -17.59
N ALA A 152 -24.77 2.11 -16.81
CA ALA A 152 -23.63 2.84 -16.23
C ALA A 152 -22.84 1.96 -15.23
N ALA A 153 -23.56 1.21 -14.40
CA ALA A 153 -22.96 0.26 -13.47
C ALA A 153 -22.23 -0.86 -14.22
N ALA A 154 -22.86 -1.47 -15.22
CA ALA A 154 -22.29 -2.51 -16.08
C ALA A 154 -20.99 -2.05 -16.75
N ALA A 155 -20.98 -0.85 -17.36
CA ALA A 155 -19.78 -0.28 -17.96
C ALA A 155 -18.64 -0.09 -16.94
N SER A 156 -18.98 0.28 -15.69
CA SER A 156 -17.99 0.35 -14.61
C SER A 156 -17.44 -1.02 -14.22
N ILE A 157 -18.26 -2.08 -14.26
CA ILE A 157 -17.83 -3.46 -14.01
C ILE A 157 -16.97 -3.97 -15.16
N ASP A 158 -17.37 -3.73 -16.41
CA ASP A 158 -16.57 -4.12 -17.58
C ASP A 158 -15.18 -3.47 -17.54
N SER A 159 -15.09 -2.19 -17.15
CA SER A 159 -13.80 -1.51 -16.97
C SER A 159 -12.95 -2.10 -15.84
N LEU A 160 -13.58 -2.60 -14.77
CA LEU A 160 -12.87 -3.35 -13.73
C LEU A 160 -12.31 -4.65 -14.31
N LEU A 161 -13.11 -5.41 -15.06
CA LEU A 161 -12.71 -6.69 -15.64
C LEU A 161 -11.61 -6.55 -16.69
N GLU A 162 -11.66 -5.52 -17.53
CA GLU A 162 -10.59 -5.24 -18.51
C GLU A 162 -9.25 -4.97 -17.81
N ARG A 163 -9.27 -4.16 -16.73
CA ARG A 163 -8.07 -3.88 -15.92
C ARG A 163 -7.58 -5.11 -15.16
N TRP A 164 -8.50 -5.96 -14.73
CA TRP A 164 -8.19 -7.20 -14.05
C TRP A 164 -7.50 -8.20 -15.01
N GLN A 165 -8.06 -8.41 -16.20
CA GLN A 165 -7.50 -9.32 -17.22
C GLN A 165 -6.12 -8.89 -17.73
N THR A 166 -5.83 -7.59 -17.70
CA THR A 166 -4.52 -7.04 -18.10
C THR A 166 -3.51 -7.00 -16.94
N SER A 167 -3.91 -7.42 -15.74
CA SER A 167 -3.05 -7.44 -14.56
C SER A 167 -2.05 -8.59 -14.60
N LEU A 168 -0.98 -8.49 -13.79
CA LEU A 168 0.05 -9.53 -13.69
C LEU A 168 -0.34 -10.63 -12.68
N GLY A 169 -1.57 -10.60 -12.16
CA GLY A 169 -2.05 -11.53 -11.14
C GLY A 169 -1.28 -11.40 -9.83
N THR A 170 -0.93 -10.18 -9.41
CA THR A 170 -0.26 -9.94 -8.12
C THR A 170 -1.26 -9.68 -6.99
N LEU A 171 -0.84 -9.80 -5.73
CA LEU A 171 -1.68 -9.41 -4.58
C LEU A 171 -2.09 -7.93 -4.63
N GLN A 172 -1.22 -7.06 -5.12
CA GLN A 172 -1.52 -5.64 -5.31
C GLN A 172 -2.63 -5.42 -6.34
N ASP A 173 -2.68 -6.25 -7.38
CA ASP A 173 -3.77 -6.20 -8.37
C ASP A 173 -5.11 -6.60 -7.76
N VAL A 174 -5.11 -7.60 -6.86
CA VAL A 174 -6.29 -8.02 -6.09
C VAL A 174 -6.81 -6.89 -5.19
N GLU A 175 -5.93 -6.23 -4.44
CA GLU A 175 -6.31 -5.08 -3.60
C GLU A 175 -6.87 -3.92 -4.41
N LYS A 176 -6.30 -3.66 -5.59
CA LYS A 176 -6.79 -2.63 -6.51
C LYS A 176 -8.17 -2.98 -7.05
N ALA A 177 -8.39 -4.23 -7.45
CA ALA A 177 -9.70 -4.70 -7.91
C ALA A 177 -10.76 -4.62 -6.81
N ARG A 178 -10.43 -5.03 -5.57
CA ARG A 178 -11.30 -4.88 -4.38
C ARG A 178 -11.69 -3.43 -4.17
N SER A 179 -10.72 -2.51 -4.20
CA SER A 179 -10.96 -1.08 -4.00
C SER A 179 -11.86 -0.49 -5.08
N GLN A 180 -11.61 -0.86 -6.35
CA GLN A 180 -12.44 -0.42 -7.47
C GLN A 180 -13.86 -0.96 -7.38
N TRP A 181 -14.02 -2.23 -7.02
CA TRP A 181 -15.32 -2.84 -6.84
C TRP A 181 -16.12 -2.15 -5.71
N ILE A 182 -15.49 -1.89 -4.55
CA ILE A 182 -16.14 -1.16 -3.45
C ILE A 182 -16.61 0.22 -3.92
N GLU A 183 -15.76 0.95 -4.63
CA GLU A 183 -16.10 2.28 -5.17
C GLU A 183 -17.28 2.22 -6.15
N SER A 184 -17.27 1.28 -7.10
CA SER A 184 -18.37 1.07 -8.03
C SER A 184 -19.66 0.69 -7.29
N ARG A 185 -19.57 -0.23 -6.34
CA ARG A 185 -20.73 -0.71 -5.59
C ARG A 185 -21.36 0.43 -4.78
N ASP A 186 -20.55 1.19 -4.06
CA ASP A 186 -21.03 2.32 -3.23
C ASP A 186 -21.53 3.50 -4.09
N ARG A 187 -21.09 3.61 -5.35
CA ARG A 187 -21.59 4.59 -6.32
C ARG A 187 -22.95 4.21 -6.86
N PHE A 188 -23.13 2.96 -7.29
CA PHE A 188 -24.28 2.53 -8.09
C PHE A 188 -25.39 1.84 -7.32
N PHE A 189 -25.11 1.24 -6.16
CA PHE A 189 -26.11 0.48 -5.41
C PHE A 189 -26.49 1.17 -4.10
N GLU A 190 -27.74 0.94 -3.69
CA GLU A 190 -28.21 1.25 -2.35
C GLU A 190 -27.52 0.34 -1.33
N GLU A 191 -27.44 0.82 -0.09
CA GLU A 191 -26.92 0.02 1.01
C GLU A 191 -27.94 -1.07 1.38
N ALA A 192 -27.49 -2.32 1.43
CA ALA A 192 -28.33 -3.45 1.83
C ALA A 192 -27.78 -4.13 3.09
N PRO A 193 -28.65 -4.55 4.03
CA PRO A 193 -28.21 -5.21 5.27
C PRO A 193 -27.31 -6.43 5.04
N TRP A 194 -27.55 -7.18 3.97
CA TRP A 194 -26.79 -8.39 3.65
C TRP A 194 -25.36 -8.12 3.16
N TYR A 195 -25.01 -6.88 2.78
CA TYR A 195 -23.61 -6.53 2.49
C TYR A 195 -22.70 -6.73 3.70
N SER A 196 -23.24 -6.55 4.92
CA SER A 196 -22.49 -6.74 6.16
C SER A 196 -21.95 -8.16 6.33
N HIS A 197 -22.58 -9.16 5.69
CA HIS A 197 -22.14 -10.55 5.72
C HIS A 197 -21.02 -10.87 4.71
N LEU A 198 -20.88 -10.05 3.66
CA LEU A 198 -19.92 -10.26 2.58
C LEU A 198 -18.59 -9.56 2.84
N SER A 199 -18.64 -8.37 3.45
CA SER A 199 -17.45 -7.80 4.06
C SER A 199 -17.18 -8.54 5.37
N SER A 200 -16.39 -9.63 5.31
CA SER A 200 -15.80 -10.21 6.52
C SER A 200 -15.16 -9.11 7.39
N ASP A 201 -14.92 -9.36 8.68
CA ASP A 201 -14.26 -8.38 9.56
C ASP A 201 -12.95 -7.82 8.97
N VAL A 202 -12.26 -8.60 8.13
CA VAL A 202 -11.10 -8.16 7.36
C VAL A 202 -11.49 -7.10 6.33
N GLY A 203 -12.54 -7.30 5.53
CA GLY A 203 -13.04 -6.31 4.59
C GLY A 203 -13.63 -5.06 5.27
N ARG A 204 -14.19 -5.18 6.49
CA ARG A 204 -14.70 -4.03 7.25
C ARG A 204 -13.56 -3.20 7.84
N VAL A 205 -12.59 -3.84 8.49
CA VAL A 205 -11.39 -3.18 9.02
C VAL A 205 -10.54 -2.62 7.89
N GLU A 206 -10.34 -3.36 6.81
CA GLU A 206 -9.59 -2.92 5.63
C GLU A 206 -10.32 -1.78 4.91
N ARG A 207 -11.65 -1.79 4.81
CA ARG A 207 -12.42 -0.66 4.24
C ARG A 207 -12.36 0.58 5.12
N VAL A 208 -12.53 0.45 6.44
CA VAL A 208 -12.37 1.57 7.38
C VAL A 208 -10.94 2.11 7.35
N THR A 209 -9.95 1.21 7.28
CA THR A 209 -8.54 1.59 7.21
C THR A 209 -8.20 2.23 5.87
N LEU A 210 -8.72 1.73 4.74
CA LEU A 210 -8.52 2.30 3.40
C LEU A 210 -9.19 3.67 3.28
N LEU A 211 -10.38 3.85 3.84
CA LEU A 211 -11.05 5.14 3.86
C LEU A 211 -10.26 6.14 4.71
N ALA A 212 -9.83 5.74 5.92
CA ALA A 212 -8.96 6.56 6.76
C ALA A 212 -7.62 6.87 6.08
N TYR A 213 -7.02 5.90 5.39
CA TYR A 213 -5.76 6.10 4.67
C TYR A 213 -5.93 7.02 3.47
N ARG A 214 -7.06 6.94 2.76
CA ARG A 214 -7.40 7.88 1.67
C ARG A 214 -7.57 9.30 2.19
N GLU A 215 -8.24 9.47 3.34
CA GLU A 215 -8.41 10.78 3.97
C GLU A 215 -7.06 11.37 4.40
N VAL A 216 -6.22 10.58 5.07
CA VAL A 216 -4.87 10.97 5.47
C VAL A 216 -3.98 11.25 4.25
N ALA A 217 -4.08 10.46 3.18
CA ALA A 217 -3.34 10.68 1.95
C ALA A 217 -3.76 11.99 1.26
N ALA A 218 -5.06 12.28 1.19
CA ALA A 218 -5.57 13.52 0.63
C ALA A 218 -5.11 14.74 1.47
N GLU A 219 -5.12 14.63 2.79
CA GLU A 219 -4.59 15.67 3.68
C GLU A 219 -3.08 15.88 3.49
N ALA A 220 -2.31 14.80 3.36
CA ALA A 220 -0.88 14.86 3.08
C ALA A 220 -0.59 15.50 1.72
N GLU A 221 -1.34 15.16 0.67
CA GLU A 221 -1.23 15.78 -0.65
C GLU A 221 -1.55 17.27 -0.60
N ALA A 222 -2.58 17.68 0.14
CA ALA A 222 -2.94 19.08 0.34
C ALA A 222 -1.81 19.85 1.06
N LEU A 223 -1.23 19.28 2.12
CA LEU A 223 -0.10 19.87 2.83
C LEU A 223 1.16 19.98 1.97
N ILE A 224 1.44 18.98 1.12
CA ILE A 224 2.55 19.03 0.17
C ILE A 224 2.31 20.14 -0.86
N ALA A 225 1.10 20.24 -1.40
CA ALA A 225 0.74 21.28 -2.37
C ALA A 225 0.88 22.68 -1.76
N ASP A 226 0.42 22.88 -0.53
CA ASP A 226 0.53 24.14 0.20
C ASP A 226 1.99 24.51 0.49
N GLY A 227 2.80 23.54 0.96
CA GLY A 227 4.23 23.73 1.17
C GLY A 227 4.98 24.09 -0.11
N LEU A 228 4.64 23.47 -1.24
CA LEU A 228 5.20 23.80 -2.55
C LEU A 228 4.78 25.20 -3.00
N ALA A 229 3.53 25.59 -2.78
CA ALA A 229 3.04 26.93 -3.07
C ALA A 229 3.75 27.99 -2.24
N GLN A 230 3.99 27.73 -0.95
CA GLN A 230 4.75 28.62 -0.07
C GLN A 230 6.21 28.77 -0.52
N ILE A 231 6.90 27.67 -0.83
CA ILE A 231 8.28 27.71 -1.36
C ILE A 231 8.35 28.54 -2.65
N GLN A 232 7.35 28.38 -3.53
CA GLN A 232 7.29 29.14 -4.77
C GLN A 232 7.04 30.64 -4.50
N ALA A 233 6.13 30.98 -3.59
CA ALA A 233 5.87 32.36 -3.19
C ALA A 233 7.11 33.01 -2.56
N GLU A 234 7.82 32.31 -1.66
CA GLU A 234 9.08 32.77 -1.08
C GLU A 234 10.15 32.99 -2.15
N ARG A 235 10.20 32.12 -3.17
CA ARG A 235 11.13 32.27 -4.30
C ARG A 235 10.80 33.48 -5.19
N ASP A 236 9.52 33.77 -5.37
CA ASP A 236 9.06 34.91 -6.17
C ASP A 236 9.24 36.24 -5.42
N ASP A 237 8.98 36.26 -4.10
CA ASP A 237 9.18 37.41 -3.20
C ASP A 237 10.64 37.70 -2.89
N ALA A 238 11.47 36.66 -2.84
CA ALA A 238 12.93 36.76 -2.82
C ALA A 238 13.46 37.56 -4.03
N GLY A 239 12.62 37.81 -5.04
CA GLY A 239 12.97 38.46 -6.28
C GLY A 239 13.98 37.60 -7.04
N PRO A 240 14.44 38.05 -8.22
CA PRO A 240 15.63 37.50 -8.80
C PRO A 240 16.80 37.82 -7.86
N PHE A 241 17.10 36.92 -6.92
CA PHE A 241 18.49 36.61 -6.59
C PHE A 241 19.12 36.02 -7.86
N ALA A 242 19.21 36.83 -8.91
CA ALA A 242 20.21 36.66 -9.93
C ALA A 242 21.50 36.81 -9.13
N GLU A 243 22.07 35.68 -8.71
CA GLU A 243 23.44 35.65 -8.23
C GLU A 243 24.23 36.51 -9.19
N THR A 244 24.80 37.58 -8.65
CA THR A 244 25.66 38.37 -9.49
C THR A 244 26.81 37.45 -9.92
N PRO A 245 27.40 37.64 -11.11
CA PRO A 245 28.56 36.86 -11.52
C PRO A 245 29.66 36.83 -10.43
N ALA A 246 29.77 37.90 -9.63
CA ALA A 246 30.68 38.01 -8.49
C ALA A 246 30.32 37.07 -7.32
N ASP A 247 29.04 36.93 -6.98
CA ASP A 247 28.59 36.00 -5.92
C ASP A 247 28.88 34.55 -6.32
N ARG A 248 28.69 34.23 -7.60
CA ARG A 248 28.97 32.90 -8.16
C ARG A 248 30.46 32.57 -8.10
N GLU A 249 31.33 33.52 -8.47
CA GLU A 249 32.79 33.34 -8.38
C GLU A 249 33.26 33.15 -6.93
N THR A 250 32.74 33.96 -6.01
CA THR A 250 33.09 33.89 -4.58
C THR A 250 32.74 32.52 -3.99
N ARG A 251 31.55 31.99 -4.32
CA ARG A 251 31.12 30.67 -3.86
C ARG A 251 31.90 29.52 -4.50
N LEU A 252 32.28 29.64 -5.78
CA LEU A 252 33.15 28.66 -6.44
C LEU A 252 34.59 28.68 -5.92
N ALA A 253 35.10 29.85 -5.54
CA ALA A 253 36.42 30.01 -4.92
C ALA A 253 36.44 29.37 -3.51
N ALA A 254 35.42 29.66 -2.69
CA ALA A 254 35.25 29.03 -1.39
C ALA A 254 35.16 27.51 -1.52
N ARG A 255 34.40 26.99 -2.49
CA ARG A 255 34.33 25.54 -2.74
C ARG A 255 35.69 24.98 -3.12
N ARG A 256 36.47 25.61 -4.01
CA ARG A 256 37.83 25.15 -4.35
C ARG A 256 38.76 25.06 -3.12
N GLN A 257 38.63 25.97 -2.17
CA GLN A 257 39.44 26.00 -0.95
C GLN A 257 39.14 24.86 0.04
N TRP A 258 37.94 24.27 -0.03
CA TRP A 258 37.55 23.13 0.80
C TRP A 258 37.88 21.77 0.18
N TRP A 259 38.11 21.73 -1.14
CA TRP A 259 38.31 20.50 -1.90
C TRP A 259 39.73 20.36 -2.48
N GLY A 260 40.62 21.33 -2.27
CA GLY A 260 42.04 21.30 -2.67
C GLY A 260 42.96 21.39 -1.47
#